data_AF-A0A940L7N3-F1
#
_entry.id   AF-A0A940L7N3-F1
#
_cell.length_a   1.000
_cell.length_b   1.000
_cell.length_c   1.000
_cell.angle_alpha   90.00
_cell.angle_beta   90.00
_cell.angle_gamma   90.00
#
_symmetry.space_group_name_H-M   'P 1'
#
loop_
_entity.id
_entity.type
_entity.pdbx_description
1 polymer ?
#
loop_
_entity_poly.entity_id
_entity_poly.type
_entity_poly.pdbx_seq_one_letter_code
_entity_poly.pdbx_strand_id
1 'polypeptide(L)'
;MRILYFTDGAGIDLQGIRESVLRIPEVLTSLRRGQEQARYVDLMQVMSLPDDEFRQVPSVLRTLLINLVQRGLHQRWVNRDQRADLILRRINHRSLSDLKHEIENFLSKKMSGSDVATKDLHLLHFMDRVEITIIGPGYDEVEFWLRKEVITRKDIEVQIKDVIAADPHLSWFWPQVRDSFIDNQQPFI
;
A
#
# COMPACT_ATOMS: atom_id res chain seq x y z
N MET A 1 1.74 15.61 9.73
CA MET A 1 2.60 15.01 8.67
C MET A 1 1.96 13.74 8.10
N ARG A 2 2.07 13.48 6.80
CA ARG A 2 1.47 12.34 6.08
C ARG A 2 2.53 11.56 5.29
N ILE A 3 2.67 10.28 5.53
CA ILE A 3 3.56 9.39 4.76
C ILE A 3 2.68 8.48 3.92
N LEU A 4 2.88 8.46 2.61
CA LEU A 4 2.24 7.54 1.69
C LEU A 4 3.18 6.38 1.39
N TYR A 5 2.78 5.17 1.74
CA TYR A 5 3.62 3.99 1.64
C TYR A 5 3.03 2.98 0.66
N PHE A 6 3.76 2.66 -0.41
CA PHE A 6 3.40 1.62 -1.37
C PHE A 6 4.07 0.30 -0.99
N THR A 7 3.27 -0.73 -0.76
CA THR A 7 3.74 -2.08 -0.42
C THR A 7 4.42 -2.76 -1.61
N ASP A 8 4.97 -3.95 -1.40
CA ASP A 8 5.47 -4.81 -2.48
C ASP A 8 4.34 -5.42 -3.35
N GLY A 9 3.08 -5.34 -2.89
CA GLY A 9 1.91 -5.86 -3.57
C GLY A 9 1.69 -7.36 -3.40
N ALA A 10 2.33 -8.01 -2.41
CA ALA A 10 2.24 -9.46 -2.20
C ALA A 10 0.79 -9.97 -2.01
N GLY A 11 -0.12 -9.13 -1.50
CA GLY A 11 -1.53 -9.49 -1.34
C GLY A 11 -2.27 -9.69 -2.67
N ILE A 12 -1.70 -9.27 -3.80
CA ILE A 12 -2.33 -9.54 -5.10
C ILE A 12 -2.42 -11.04 -5.42
N ASP A 13 -1.61 -11.89 -4.76
CA ASP A 13 -1.65 -13.34 -4.95
C ASP A 13 -2.90 -13.99 -4.31
N LEU A 14 -3.70 -13.25 -3.54
CA LEU A 14 -4.95 -13.72 -2.95
C LEU A 14 -6.19 -13.27 -3.74
N GLN A 15 -7.03 -14.23 -4.15
CA GLN A 15 -8.19 -14.00 -5.00
C GLN A 15 -9.18 -13.05 -4.35
N GLY A 16 -9.45 -13.22 -3.06
CA GLY A 16 -10.32 -12.31 -2.32
C GLY A 16 -9.84 -10.86 -2.37
N ILE A 17 -8.52 -10.62 -2.34
CA ILE A 17 -7.95 -9.26 -2.47
C ILE A 17 -8.14 -8.76 -3.90
N ARG A 18 -7.83 -9.59 -4.92
CA ARG A 18 -8.04 -9.23 -6.33
C ARG A 18 -9.50 -8.85 -6.60
N GLU A 19 -10.45 -9.69 -6.21
CA GLU A 19 -11.89 -9.42 -6.36
C GLU A 19 -12.33 -8.15 -5.63
N SER A 20 -11.79 -7.90 -4.45
CA SER A 20 -12.09 -6.70 -3.66
C SER A 20 -11.59 -5.43 -4.34
N VAL A 21 -10.36 -5.42 -4.84
CA VAL A 21 -9.82 -4.23 -5.54
C VAL A 21 -10.49 -3.99 -6.88
N LEU A 22 -11.02 -5.04 -7.54
CA LEU A 22 -11.84 -4.89 -8.75
C LEU A 22 -13.18 -4.20 -8.50
N ARG A 23 -13.64 -4.05 -7.26
CA ARG A 23 -14.84 -3.25 -6.92
C ARG A 23 -14.55 -1.75 -6.89
N ILE A 24 -13.27 -1.36 -6.89
CA ILE A 24 -12.85 0.03 -6.78
C ILE A 24 -12.83 0.69 -8.18
N PRO A 25 -13.64 1.73 -8.44
CA PRO A 25 -13.75 2.34 -9.77
C PRO A 25 -12.42 2.85 -10.34
N GLU A 26 -11.57 3.45 -9.50
CA GLU A 26 -10.27 3.94 -9.91
C GLU A 26 -9.30 2.80 -10.28
N VAL A 27 -9.41 1.64 -9.61
CA VAL A 27 -8.64 0.43 -9.96
C VAL A 27 -9.12 -0.13 -11.29
N LEU A 28 -10.42 -0.26 -11.51
CA LEU A 28 -10.99 -0.68 -12.79
C LEU A 28 -10.56 0.25 -13.93
N THR A 29 -10.60 1.55 -13.70
CA THR A 29 -10.17 2.56 -14.69
C THR A 29 -8.68 2.42 -15.00
N SER A 30 -7.86 2.20 -13.97
CA SER A 30 -6.41 1.97 -14.12
C SER A 30 -6.13 0.70 -14.94
N LEU A 31 -6.78 -0.42 -14.61
CA LEU A 31 -6.65 -1.69 -15.34
C LEU A 31 -7.07 -1.56 -16.81
N ARG A 32 -8.22 -0.93 -17.08
CA ARG A 32 -8.70 -0.69 -18.45
C ARG A 32 -7.72 0.14 -19.27
N ARG A 33 -7.13 1.19 -18.69
CA ARG A 33 -6.09 2.00 -19.34
C ARG A 33 -4.79 1.21 -19.54
N GLY A 34 -4.47 0.32 -18.60
CA GLY A 34 -3.30 -0.56 -18.68
C GLY A 34 -3.43 -1.70 -19.69
N GLN A 35 -4.66 -2.05 -20.12
CA GLN A 35 -4.93 -3.14 -21.06
C GLN A 35 -4.15 -3.03 -22.37
N GLU A 36 -3.88 -1.81 -22.84
CA GLU A 36 -3.08 -1.55 -24.05
C GLU A 36 -1.64 -2.08 -23.96
N GLN A 37 -1.11 -2.21 -22.73
CA GLN A 37 0.25 -2.73 -22.46
C GLN A 37 0.30 -4.26 -22.43
N ALA A 38 -0.86 -4.93 -22.36
CA ALA A 38 -0.99 -6.39 -22.31
C ALA A 38 -1.94 -6.88 -23.42
N ARG A 39 -1.54 -6.68 -24.69
CA ARG A 39 -2.42 -6.91 -25.85
C ARG A 39 -2.94 -8.34 -26.03
N TYR A 40 -2.24 -9.33 -25.51
CA TYR A 40 -2.54 -10.74 -25.71
C TYR A 40 -3.23 -11.40 -24.52
N VAL A 41 -3.50 -10.64 -23.46
CA VAL A 41 -4.04 -11.17 -22.21
C VAL A 41 -5.06 -10.18 -21.66
N ASP A 42 -6.26 -10.64 -21.34
CA ASP A 42 -7.26 -9.82 -20.66
C ASP A 42 -6.88 -9.66 -19.18
N LEU A 43 -6.50 -8.43 -18.78
CA LEU A 43 -6.06 -8.13 -17.42
C LEU A 43 -7.19 -8.34 -16.39
N MET A 44 -8.43 -8.06 -16.77
CA MET A 44 -9.58 -8.26 -15.89
C MET A 44 -9.82 -9.74 -15.65
N GLN A 45 -9.72 -10.56 -16.70
CA GLN A 45 -9.82 -12.02 -16.57
C GLN A 45 -8.69 -12.59 -15.71
N VAL A 46 -7.44 -12.11 -15.88
CA VAL A 46 -6.30 -12.57 -15.06
C VAL A 46 -6.54 -12.27 -13.58
N MET A 47 -7.09 -11.09 -13.27
CA MET A 47 -7.41 -10.73 -11.88
C MET A 47 -8.47 -11.63 -11.25
N SER A 48 -9.30 -12.31 -12.06
CA SER A 48 -10.33 -13.25 -11.61
C SER A 48 -9.88 -14.71 -11.59
N LEU A 49 -8.61 -15.01 -11.91
CA LEU A 49 -8.10 -16.39 -11.82
C LEU A 49 -8.10 -16.90 -10.38
N PRO A 50 -8.32 -18.21 -10.16
CA PRO A 50 -8.04 -18.88 -8.90
C PRO A 50 -6.59 -18.69 -8.43
N ASP A 51 -6.33 -18.80 -7.14
CA ASP A 51 -5.01 -18.53 -6.55
C ASP A 51 -3.88 -19.40 -7.10
N ASP A 52 -4.15 -20.68 -7.33
CA ASP A 52 -3.19 -21.63 -7.90
C ASP A 52 -2.84 -21.28 -9.35
N GLU A 53 -3.82 -20.89 -10.16
CA GLU A 53 -3.60 -20.42 -11.54
C GLU A 53 -2.90 -19.06 -11.57
N PHE A 54 -3.30 -18.14 -10.70
CA PHE A 54 -2.71 -16.80 -10.63
C PHE A 54 -1.21 -16.84 -10.26
N ARG A 55 -0.80 -17.77 -9.40
CA ARG A 55 0.62 -17.97 -9.06
C ARG A 55 1.48 -18.36 -10.27
N GLN A 56 0.88 -18.99 -11.29
CA GLN A 56 1.57 -19.37 -12.53
C GLN A 56 1.68 -18.20 -13.52
N VAL A 57 1.01 -17.08 -13.25
CA VAL A 57 1.08 -15.89 -14.11
C VAL A 57 2.52 -15.35 -14.15
N PRO A 58 3.05 -15.04 -15.36
CA PRO A 58 4.39 -14.50 -15.51
C PRO A 58 4.65 -13.31 -14.57
N SER A 59 5.82 -13.28 -13.93
CA SER A 59 6.17 -12.26 -12.95
C SER A 59 6.03 -10.83 -13.50
N VAL A 60 6.40 -10.60 -14.76
CA VAL A 60 6.25 -9.31 -15.44
C VAL A 60 4.79 -8.87 -15.51
N LEU A 61 3.87 -9.79 -15.80
CA LEU A 61 2.44 -9.50 -15.84
C LEU A 61 1.88 -9.26 -14.43
N ARG A 62 2.31 -10.02 -13.42
CA ARG A 62 1.96 -9.76 -12.02
C ARG A 62 2.44 -8.38 -11.56
N THR A 63 3.68 -8.00 -11.88
CA THR A 63 4.21 -6.66 -11.58
C THR A 63 3.42 -5.56 -12.26
N LEU A 64 2.98 -5.75 -13.51
CA LEU A 64 2.10 -4.81 -14.19
C LEU A 64 0.77 -4.66 -13.42
N LEU A 65 0.13 -5.78 -13.06
CA LEU A 65 -1.13 -5.76 -12.29
C LEU A 65 -0.98 -5.04 -10.95
N ILE A 66 0.09 -5.32 -10.20
CA ILE A 66 0.40 -4.63 -8.93
C ILE A 66 0.49 -3.12 -9.15
N ASN A 67 1.25 -2.66 -10.14
CA ASN A 67 1.41 -1.24 -10.43
C ASN A 67 0.08 -0.58 -10.84
N LEU A 68 -0.74 -1.26 -11.64
CA LEU A 68 -2.04 -0.74 -12.06
C LEU A 68 -3.02 -0.64 -10.88
N VAL A 69 -3.06 -1.65 -10.01
CA VAL A 69 -3.87 -1.63 -8.78
C VAL A 69 -3.39 -0.51 -7.85
N GLN A 70 -2.09 -0.44 -7.56
CA GLN A 70 -1.51 0.62 -6.72
C GLN A 70 -1.79 2.02 -7.28
N ARG A 71 -1.73 2.20 -8.60
CA ARG A 71 -2.10 3.46 -9.26
C ARG A 71 -3.57 3.82 -9.05
N GLY A 72 -4.47 2.86 -9.16
CA GLY A 72 -5.91 3.07 -8.91
C GLY A 72 -6.19 3.44 -7.46
N LEU A 73 -5.57 2.72 -6.51
CA LEU A 73 -5.67 3.01 -5.08
C LEU A 73 -5.11 4.40 -4.74
N HIS A 74 -3.96 4.76 -5.33
CA HIS A 74 -3.39 6.10 -5.19
C HIS A 74 -4.32 7.17 -5.75
N GLN A 75 -4.91 6.97 -6.93
CA GLN A 75 -5.85 7.92 -7.51
C GLN A 75 -7.07 8.12 -6.60
N ARG A 76 -7.60 7.05 -6.00
CA ARG A 76 -8.70 7.16 -5.02
C ARG A 76 -8.31 7.96 -3.79
N TRP A 77 -7.09 7.77 -3.31
CA TRP A 77 -6.54 8.55 -2.19
C TRP A 77 -6.39 10.04 -2.54
N VAL A 78 -5.86 10.35 -3.73
CA VAL A 78 -5.77 11.74 -4.25
C VAL A 78 -7.16 12.37 -4.40
N ASN A 79 -8.14 11.63 -4.89
CA ASN A 79 -9.53 12.11 -5.07
C ASN A 79 -10.19 12.52 -3.74
N ARG A 80 -9.65 12.10 -2.59
CA ARG A 80 -10.10 12.52 -1.25
C ARG A 80 -9.38 13.79 -0.76
N ASP A 81 -8.79 14.56 -1.68
CA ASP A 81 -8.00 15.77 -1.44
C ASP A 81 -6.88 15.58 -0.40
N GLN A 82 -6.24 14.41 -0.46
CA GLN A 82 -5.13 14.08 0.41
C GLN A 82 -3.80 14.41 -0.26
N ARG A 83 -2.85 14.94 0.52
CA ARG A 83 -1.46 15.23 0.11
C ARG A 83 -0.49 14.56 1.08
N ALA A 84 0.62 14.07 0.55
CA ALA A 84 1.61 13.28 1.28
C ALA A 84 2.89 14.09 1.39
N ASP A 85 3.45 14.13 2.59
CA ASP A 85 4.72 14.77 2.92
C ASP A 85 5.93 13.90 2.58
N LEU A 86 5.73 12.59 2.47
CA LEU A 86 6.73 11.62 2.02
C LEU A 86 6.02 10.51 1.24
N ILE A 87 6.59 10.09 0.11
CA ILE A 87 6.13 8.94 -0.65
C ILE A 87 7.23 7.88 -0.67
N LEU A 88 6.90 6.68 -0.20
CA LEU A 88 7.82 5.55 -0.12
C LEU A 88 7.28 4.37 -0.93
N ARG A 89 8.17 3.63 -1.59
CA ARG A 89 7.82 2.37 -2.27
C ARG A 89 8.74 1.26 -1.80
N ARG A 90 8.18 0.12 -1.36
CA ARG A 90 8.98 -1.02 -0.89
C ARG A 90 10.03 -1.46 -1.88
N ILE A 91 9.69 -1.48 -3.16
CA ILE A 91 10.54 -1.95 -4.27
C ILE A 91 11.83 -1.15 -4.44
N ASN A 92 11.84 0.11 -3.98
CA ASN A 92 13.00 0.99 -4.10
C ASN A 92 14.06 0.73 -3.02
N HIS A 93 13.77 -0.15 -2.07
CA HIS A 93 14.59 -0.39 -0.89
C HIS A 93 15.10 -1.83 -0.89
N ARG A 94 16.42 -2.00 -0.73
CA ARG A 94 17.05 -3.33 -0.74
C ARG A 94 16.69 -4.12 0.51
N SER A 95 16.67 -3.44 1.66
CA SER A 95 16.33 -4.03 2.93
C SER A 95 15.25 -3.23 3.66
N LEU A 96 14.62 -3.89 4.64
CA LEU A 96 13.73 -3.22 5.59
C LEU A 96 14.48 -2.13 6.38
N SER A 97 15.75 -2.37 6.73
CA SER A 97 16.58 -1.41 7.47
C SER A 97 16.79 -0.10 6.72
N ASP A 98 16.97 -0.15 5.39
CA ASP A 98 17.13 1.06 4.57
C ASP A 98 15.88 1.93 4.63
N LEU A 99 14.70 1.30 4.51
CA LEU A 99 13.41 1.98 4.58
C LEU A 99 13.16 2.59 5.96
N LYS A 100 13.50 1.86 7.03
CA LYS A 100 13.43 2.38 8.40
C LYS A 100 14.28 3.63 8.56
N HIS A 101 15.51 3.58 8.07
CA HIS A 101 16.44 4.71 8.14
C HIS A 101 15.93 5.93 7.38
N GLU A 102 15.29 5.75 6.22
CA GLU A 102 14.69 6.84 5.46
C GLU A 102 13.55 7.53 6.23
N ILE A 103 12.69 6.74 6.86
CA ILE A 103 11.58 7.25 7.69
C ILE A 103 12.10 8.00 8.92
N GLU A 104 13.09 7.44 9.63
CA GLU A 104 13.71 8.06 10.80
C GLU A 104 14.40 9.38 10.45
N ASN A 105 15.17 9.40 9.35
CA ASN A 105 15.83 10.59 8.85
C ASN A 105 14.83 11.68 8.48
N PHE A 106 13.72 11.31 7.82
CA PHE A 106 12.67 12.25 7.47
C PHE A 106 12.01 12.88 8.71
N LEU A 107 11.67 12.04 9.70
CA LEU A 107 11.09 12.48 10.97
C LEU A 107 12.03 13.44 11.72
N SER A 108 13.30 13.05 11.88
CA SER A 108 14.33 13.86 12.56
C SER A 108 14.53 15.23 11.90
N LYS A 109 14.63 15.26 10.56
CA LYS A 109 14.79 16.52 9.82
C LYS A 109 13.58 17.43 9.93
N LYS A 110 12.36 16.88 9.89
CA LYS A 110 11.14 17.67 10.05
C LYS A 110 10.99 18.21 11.48
N MET A 111 11.33 17.42 12.50
CA MET A 111 11.30 17.85 13.90
C MET A 111 12.31 18.96 14.20
N SER A 112 13.48 18.93 13.56
CA SER A 112 14.51 19.98 13.69
C SER A 112 14.21 21.24 12.87
N GLY A 113 13.06 21.32 12.19
CA GLY A 113 12.69 22.46 11.34
C GLY A 113 13.56 22.60 10.08
N SER A 114 14.32 21.56 9.73
CA SER A 114 15.18 21.56 8.55
C SER A 114 14.35 21.41 7.27
N ASP A 115 14.75 22.13 6.22
CA ASP A 115 14.15 21.99 4.91
C ASP A 115 14.51 20.61 4.33
N VAL A 116 13.49 19.76 4.16
CA VAL A 116 13.64 18.47 3.50
C VAL A 116 13.31 18.69 2.04
N ALA A 117 14.29 18.42 1.15
CA ALA A 117 14.12 18.49 -0.30
C ALA A 117 12.99 17.56 -0.75
N THR A 118 11.79 18.09 -0.76
CA THR A 118 10.56 17.43 -1.13
C THR A 118 10.02 18.26 -2.28
N LYS A 119 10.49 17.97 -3.50
CA LYS A 119 10.35 18.84 -4.67
C LYS A 119 8.88 19.18 -5.06
N ASP A 120 7.89 18.58 -4.41
CA ASP A 120 6.45 18.76 -4.71
C ASP A 120 5.57 19.12 -3.50
N LEU A 121 6.13 19.71 -2.43
CA LEU A 121 5.42 19.85 -1.15
C LEU A 121 5.16 21.29 -0.72
N HIS A 122 3.95 21.78 -1.05
CA HIS A 122 3.35 22.96 -0.42
C HIS A 122 2.94 22.60 1.02
N LEU A 123 3.73 23.06 1.99
CA LEU A 123 3.65 22.71 3.41
C LEU A 123 3.18 23.89 4.26
N LEU A 124 2.12 23.71 5.04
CA LEU A 124 1.87 24.49 6.26
C LEU A 124 1.08 23.61 7.26
N HIS A 125 1.74 23.34 8.40
CA HIS A 125 1.22 22.93 9.72
C HIS A 125 0.95 21.43 10.02
N PHE A 126 1.11 21.12 11.32
CA PHE A 126 0.96 19.89 12.11
C PHE A 126 2.24 19.05 12.39
N MET A 127 2.86 19.35 13.55
CA MET A 127 4.05 18.72 14.14
C MET A 127 3.73 17.66 15.22
N ASP A 128 2.47 17.51 15.62
CA ASP A 128 1.98 16.66 16.72
C ASP A 128 1.41 15.31 16.23
N ARG A 129 1.15 15.18 14.93
CA ARG A 129 0.50 14.00 14.32
C ARG A 129 1.21 13.50 13.07
N VAL A 130 1.45 12.20 12.99
CA VAL A 130 1.91 11.51 11.77
C VAL A 130 0.81 10.58 11.29
N GLU A 131 0.39 10.71 10.03
CA GLU A 131 -0.57 9.82 9.41
C GLU A 131 0.16 9.01 8.34
N ILE A 132 0.15 7.69 8.44
CA ILE A 132 0.72 6.82 7.42
C ILE A 132 -0.41 6.19 6.64
N THR A 133 -0.46 6.44 5.34
CA THR A 133 -1.43 5.82 4.45
C THR A 133 -0.78 4.75 3.60
N ILE A 134 -1.29 3.52 3.69
CA ILE A 134 -0.76 2.35 2.99
C ILE A 134 -1.53 2.15 1.68
N ILE A 135 -0.78 1.98 0.59
CA ILE A 135 -1.26 1.80 -0.79
C ILE A 135 -0.75 0.47 -1.34
N GLY A 136 -1.59 -0.55 -1.28
CA GLY A 136 -1.34 -1.79 -2.01
C GLY A 136 -2.29 -2.89 -1.61
N PRO A 137 -2.51 -3.89 -2.48
CA PRO A 137 -3.08 -5.15 -2.05
C PRO A 137 -2.02 -5.88 -1.22
N GLY A 138 -2.21 -5.95 0.11
CA GLY A 138 -1.40 -6.77 1.01
C GLY A 138 -0.73 -6.04 2.16
N TYR A 139 -0.29 -6.84 3.12
CA TYR A 139 0.44 -6.44 4.32
C TYR A 139 1.92 -6.78 4.14
N ASP A 140 2.81 -5.87 4.53
CA ASP A 140 4.23 -6.18 4.64
C ASP A 140 4.76 -5.90 6.05
N GLU A 141 5.97 -6.40 6.32
CA GLU A 141 6.65 -6.23 7.61
C GLU A 141 6.85 -4.75 8.00
N VAL A 142 6.76 -3.84 7.02
CA VAL A 142 6.90 -2.40 7.24
C VAL A 142 5.67 -1.88 7.96
N GLU A 143 4.46 -2.27 7.53
CA GLU A 143 3.25 -1.90 8.26
C GLU A 143 3.31 -2.36 9.71
N PHE A 144 3.70 -3.61 9.95
CA PHE A 144 3.76 -4.18 11.29
C PHE A 144 4.79 -3.45 12.16
N TRP A 145 5.97 -3.19 11.61
CA TRP A 145 7.00 -2.39 12.28
C TRP A 145 6.50 -0.98 12.57
N LEU A 146 5.89 -0.29 11.60
CA LEU A 146 5.31 1.03 11.79
C LEU A 146 4.30 1.02 12.93
N ARG A 147 3.34 0.08 12.95
CA ARG A 147 2.38 -0.05 14.05
C ARG A 147 3.06 -0.22 15.40
N LYS A 148 4.15 -1.00 15.47
CA LYS A 148 4.89 -1.25 16.72
C LYS A 148 5.64 0.00 17.19
N GLU A 149 6.33 0.70 16.31
CA GLU A 149 7.05 1.95 16.65
C GLU A 149 6.12 3.08 17.07
N VAL A 150 4.92 3.10 16.49
CA VAL A 150 3.87 4.06 16.86
C VAL A 150 3.40 3.88 18.29
N ILE A 151 3.20 2.63 18.71
CA ILE A 151 2.74 2.30 20.07
C ILE A 151 3.80 2.66 21.12
N THR A 152 5.09 2.62 20.76
CA THR A 152 6.20 2.88 21.68
C THR A 152 6.55 4.36 21.81
N ARG A 153 6.15 5.22 20.85
CA ARG A 153 6.38 6.67 20.92
C ARG A 153 5.27 7.37 21.70
N LYS A 154 5.67 8.19 22.68
CA LYS A 154 4.75 9.01 23.50
C LYS A 154 4.72 10.47 23.09
N ASP A 155 5.67 10.88 22.28
CA ASP A 155 5.94 12.25 21.83
C ASP A 155 5.19 12.62 20.55
N ILE A 156 4.67 11.62 19.81
CA ILE A 156 3.99 11.82 18.52
C ILE A 156 2.78 10.89 18.44
N GLU A 157 1.59 11.44 18.15
CA GLU A 157 0.41 10.64 17.84
C GLU A 157 0.52 10.14 16.39
N VAL A 158 0.55 8.82 16.17
CA VAL A 158 0.62 8.27 14.81
C VAL A 158 -0.64 7.48 14.46
N GLN A 159 -1.21 7.79 13.30
CA GLN A 159 -2.40 7.15 12.75
C GLN A 159 -2.04 6.36 11.49
N ILE A 160 -2.38 5.07 11.46
CA ILE A 160 -2.13 4.23 10.27
C ILE A 160 -3.46 3.95 9.59
N LYS A 161 -3.58 4.39 8.34
CA LYS A 161 -4.73 4.21 7.46
C LYS A 161 -4.34 3.29 6.31
N ASP A 162 -5.18 2.31 6.01
CA ASP A 162 -5.07 1.49 4.81
C ASP A 162 -6.21 1.91 3.87
N VAL A 163 -5.88 2.20 2.61
CA VAL A 163 -6.88 2.71 1.64
C VAL A 163 -7.93 1.67 1.28
N ILE A 164 -7.57 0.39 1.27
CA ILE A 164 -8.51 -0.69 1.07
C ILE A 164 -9.31 -0.89 2.39
N ALA A 165 -8.70 -0.73 3.57
CA ALA A 165 -9.37 -0.86 4.89
C ALA A 165 -10.36 0.25 5.20
N ALA A 166 -10.10 1.44 4.69
CA ALA A 166 -10.97 2.59 4.79
C ALA A 166 -12.11 2.57 3.74
N ASP A 167 -12.32 1.47 3.02
CA ASP A 167 -13.46 1.31 2.13
C ASP A 167 -14.67 0.75 2.91
N PRO A 168 -15.74 1.54 3.12
CA PRO A 168 -16.95 1.07 3.79
C PRO A 168 -17.61 -0.13 3.09
N HIS A 169 -17.37 -0.31 1.79
CA HIS A 169 -17.87 -1.44 1.00
C HIS A 169 -17.03 -2.73 1.14
N LEU A 170 -15.88 -2.66 1.83
CA LEU A 170 -14.98 -3.79 2.10
C LEU A 170 -14.88 -4.11 3.61
N SER A 171 -15.79 -3.58 4.44
CA SER A 171 -15.82 -3.83 5.88
C SER A 171 -15.98 -5.32 6.26
N TRP A 172 -16.60 -6.12 5.38
CA TRP A 172 -16.78 -7.57 5.54
C TRP A 172 -15.52 -8.39 5.22
N PHE A 173 -14.57 -7.82 4.47
CA PHE A 173 -13.45 -8.53 3.85
C PHE A 173 -12.24 -8.67 4.78
N TRP A 174 -11.95 -7.63 5.55
CA TRP A 174 -10.75 -7.55 6.37
C TRP A 174 -10.61 -8.53 7.53
N PRO A 175 -11.70 -8.89 8.23
CA PRO A 175 -11.66 -10.00 9.18
C PRO A 175 -11.18 -11.29 8.49
N GLN A 176 -11.73 -11.62 7.33
CA GLN A 176 -11.41 -12.86 6.61
C GLN A 176 -9.96 -12.91 6.11
N VAL A 177 -9.41 -11.80 5.62
CA VAL A 177 -8.00 -11.73 5.20
C VAL A 177 -7.04 -11.82 6.38
N ARG A 178 -7.35 -11.14 7.49
CA ARG A 178 -6.54 -11.24 8.71
C ARG A 178 -6.52 -12.67 9.24
N ASP A 179 -7.66 -13.32 9.28
CA ASP A 179 -7.78 -14.71 9.72
C ASP A 179 -7.00 -15.65 8.79
N SER A 180 -7.13 -15.48 7.46
CA SER A 180 -6.38 -16.26 6.46
C SER A 180 -4.87 -16.04 6.53
N PHE A 181 -4.41 -14.84 6.90
CA PHE A 181 -2.98 -14.54 7.06
C PHE A 181 -2.42 -15.15 8.34
N ILE A 182 -3.20 -15.14 9.44
CA ILE A 182 -2.83 -15.77 10.71
C ILE A 182 -2.77 -17.29 10.56
N ASP A 183 -3.71 -17.90 9.85
CA ASP A 183 -3.74 -19.35 9.62
C ASP A 183 -2.54 -19.82 8.77
N ASN A 184 -2.09 -19.01 7.80
CA ASN A 184 -0.91 -19.30 6.99
C ASN A 184 0.43 -19.09 7.72
N GLN A 185 0.42 -18.53 8.94
CA GLN A 185 1.60 -18.41 9.80
C GLN A 185 1.66 -19.47 10.91
N GLN A 186 0.71 -20.39 10.98
CA GLN A 186 0.89 -21.56 11.83
C GLN A 186 2.00 -22.43 11.24
N PRO A 187 3.08 -22.74 11.99
CA PRO A 187 4.06 -23.70 11.53
C PRO A 187 3.35 -25.04 11.36
N PHE A 188 3.56 -25.69 10.22
CA PHE A 188 3.27 -27.11 10.06
C PHE A 188 3.90 -27.85 11.25
N ILE A 189 3.06 -28.39 12.14
CA ILE A 189 3.47 -29.29 13.22
C ILE A 189 3.81 -30.65 12.60
#